data_AF-A0A542B3V0-F1
#
_entry.id   AF-A0A542B3V0-F1
#
_cell.length_a   1.000
_cell.length_b   1.000
_cell.length_c   1.000
_cell.angle_alpha   90.00
_cell.angle_beta   90.00
_cell.angle_gamma   90.00
#
_symmetry.space_group_name_H-M   'P 1'
#
loop_
_entity.id
_entity.type
_entity.pdbx_description
1 polymer ?
#
loop_
_entity_poly.entity_id
_entity_poly.type
_entity_poly.pdbx_seq_one_letter_code
_entity_poly.pdbx_strand_id
1 'polypeptide(L)'
;MAKFSGIAFALAAPLLIAGVTQGQAQPCMTNFSSAGVPMVSQITYKTWELTKKSQAAVLPIITRAIQADRDFMDIRTDKARGTISAVQEVTGSGRPQLLKVTTRKQPTGTRIDIAFTVQAGQMAPEAAVRTALCDFLRSAL
;
A
#
# COMPACT_ATOMS: atom_id res chain seq x y z
N MET A 1 16.40 -44.16 -51.18
CA MET A 1 17.76 -43.62 -51.15
C MET A 1 17.67 -42.10 -50.95
N ALA A 2 18.44 -41.56 -50.02
CA ALA A 2 18.33 -40.21 -49.48
C ALA A 2 18.76 -39.09 -50.45
N LYS A 3 18.21 -37.87 -50.32
CA LYS A 3 18.88 -36.68 -49.74
C LYS A 3 18.25 -35.31 -50.12
N PHE A 4 18.14 -34.46 -49.08
CA PHE A 4 18.32 -32.98 -49.00
C PHE A 4 17.21 -32.08 -49.57
N SER A 5 16.48 -31.32 -48.75
CA SER A 5 16.86 -30.11 -47.98
C SER A 5 16.89 -28.85 -48.85
N GLY A 6 15.99 -27.91 -48.55
CA GLY A 6 15.91 -26.59 -49.18
C GLY A 6 14.70 -25.78 -48.67
N ILE A 7 14.81 -25.26 -47.45
CA ILE A 7 13.82 -24.36 -46.84
C ILE A 7 14.02 -22.96 -47.44
N ALA A 8 13.04 -22.46 -48.19
CA ALA A 8 13.01 -21.07 -48.65
C ALA A 8 12.48 -20.18 -47.51
N PHE A 9 13.33 -19.28 -47.01
CA PHE A 9 13.01 -18.25 -46.03
C PHE A 9 12.17 -17.16 -46.71
N ALA A 10 10.85 -17.14 -46.44
CA ALA A 10 10.01 -15.98 -46.72
C ALA A 10 10.03 -15.05 -45.49
N LEU A 11 10.67 -13.90 -45.63
CA LEU A 11 10.72 -12.83 -44.63
C LEU A 11 9.32 -12.18 -44.50
N ALA A 12 8.48 -12.71 -43.61
CA ALA A 12 7.32 -12.00 -43.10
C ALA A 12 7.74 -11.31 -41.79
N ALA A 13 7.94 -10.00 -41.82
CA ALA A 13 8.19 -9.20 -40.62
C ALA A 13 6.87 -8.98 -39.86
N PRO A 14 6.69 -9.50 -38.63
CA PRO A 14 5.54 -9.13 -37.83
C PRO A 14 5.84 -7.77 -37.17
N LEU A 15 5.02 -6.77 -37.49
CA LEU A 15 4.93 -5.52 -36.73
C LEU A 15 4.49 -5.84 -35.30
N LEU A 16 5.45 -5.94 -34.37
CA LEU A 16 5.19 -5.99 -32.94
C LEU A 16 4.70 -4.60 -32.50
N ILE A 17 3.38 -4.46 -32.43
CA ILE A 17 2.74 -3.30 -31.79
C ILE A 17 2.99 -3.46 -30.29
N ALA A 18 4.06 -2.85 -29.80
CA ALA A 18 4.32 -2.72 -28.37
C ALA A 18 3.20 -1.85 -27.77
N GLY A 19 2.18 -2.51 -27.24
CA GLY A 19 1.16 -1.88 -26.41
C GLY A 19 1.84 -1.28 -25.20
N VAL A 20 2.09 0.03 -25.24
CA VAL A 20 2.46 0.81 -24.06
C VAL A 20 1.27 0.78 -23.11
N THR A 21 1.25 -0.18 -22.18
CA THR A 21 0.43 -0.07 -20.98
C THR A 21 0.84 1.21 -20.29
N GLN A 22 0.03 2.27 -20.45
CA GLN A 22 0.10 3.44 -19.60
C GLN A 22 -0.10 2.94 -18.17
N GLY A 23 0.99 2.82 -17.43
CA GLY A 23 0.94 2.52 -16.01
C GLY A 23 0.12 3.62 -15.34
N GLN A 24 -1.15 3.34 -15.06
CA GLN A 24 -1.96 4.20 -14.22
C GLN A 24 -1.20 4.27 -12.88
N ALA A 25 -0.62 5.43 -12.58
CA ALA A 25 0.00 5.64 -11.28
C ALA A 25 -1.07 5.35 -10.22
N GLN A 26 -0.87 4.27 -9.45
CA GLN A 26 -1.87 3.80 -8.50
C GLN A 26 -2.19 4.95 -7.54
N PRO A 27 -3.47 5.30 -7.28
CA PRO A 27 -3.85 6.49 -6.52
C PRO A 27 -3.09 6.61 -5.19
N CYS A 28 -2.86 5.50 -4.51
CA CYS A 28 -2.06 5.45 -3.30
C CYS A 28 -0.63 5.99 -3.46
N MET A 29 0.08 5.67 -4.54
CA MET A 29 1.45 6.13 -4.76
C MET A 29 1.50 7.64 -4.98
N THR A 30 0.52 8.17 -5.72
CA THR A 30 0.37 9.61 -5.99
C THR A 30 -0.01 10.39 -4.73
N ASN A 31 -0.80 9.78 -3.85
CA ASN A 31 -1.28 10.41 -2.62
C ASN A 31 -0.32 10.29 -1.44
N PHE A 32 0.81 9.61 -1.63
CA PHE A 32 1.79 9.39 -0.58
C PHE A 32 2.52 10.69 -0.23
N SER A 33 2.77 10.88 1.06
CA SER A 33 3.63 11.95 1.57
C SER A 33 4.31 11.53 2.86
N SER A 34 5.48 12.09 3.11
CA SER A 34 6.25 11.94 4.34
C SER A 34 6.42 13.32 5.00
N ALA A 35 6.48 13.33 6.33
CA ALA A 35 6.76 14.54 7.10
C ALA A 35 7.63 14.18 8.30
N GLY A 36 8.75 14.88 8.47
CA GLY A 36 9.75 14.61 9.50
C GLY A 36 11.15 14.47 8.89
N VAL A 37 12.16 14.34 9.75
CA VAL A 37 13.56 14.18 9.35
C VAL A 37 14.06 12.85 9.90
N PRO A 38 14.51 11.90 9.06
CA PRO A 38 15.06 10.63 9.51
C PRO A 38 16.11 10.80 10.59
N MET A 39 16.07 9.94 11.61
CA MET A 39 16.93 9.98 12.81
C MET A 39 16.77 11.18 13.74
N VAL A 40 16.42 12.35 13.23
CA VAL A 40 16.36 13.60 14.01
C VAL A 40 15.00 13.80 14.66
N SER A 41 13.91 13.56 13.94
CA SER A 41 12.56 13.75 14.44
C SER A 41 11.65 12.57 14.11
N GLN A 42 10.45 12.58 14.69
CA GLN A 42 9.41 11.62 14.33
C GLN A 42 9.05 11.80 12.84
N ILE A 43 8.96 10.69 12.11
CA ILE A 43 8.50 10.70 10.72
C ILE A 43 7.09 10.13 10.66
N THR A 44 6.20 10.83 9.95
CA THR A 44 4.88 10.31 9.60
C THR A 44 4.80 10.12 8.11
N TYR A 45 4.59 8.88 7.70
CA TYR A 45 4.27 8.49 6.34
C TYR A 45 2.76 8.37 6.21
N LYS A 46 2.16 9.00 5.21
CA LYS A 46 0.71 8.95 5.02
C LYS A 46 0.36 8.82 3.55
N THR A 47 -0.72 8.13 3.28
CA THR A 47 -1.35 8.07 1.96
C THR A 47 -2.85 7.85 2.12
N TRP A 48 -3.59 7.91 1.03
CA TRP A 48 -5.01 7.64 1.02
C TRP A 48 -5.49 7.06 -0.29
N GLU A 49 -6.60 6.33 -0.21
CA GLU A 49 -7.27 5.73 -1.37
C GLU A 49 -8.79 5.86 -1.23
N LEU A 50 -9.49 5.79 -2.37
CA LEU A 50 -10.94 5.78 -2.46
C LEU A 50 -11.41 4.38 -2.86
N THR A 51 -12.40 3.87 -2.16
CA THR A 51 -13.12 2.65 -2.53
C THR A 51 -14.60 2.94 -2.71
N LYS A 52 -15.25 2.17 -3.59
CA LYS A 52 -16.71 2.20 -3.77
C LYS A 52 -17.44 1.52 -2.60
N LYS A 53 -16.73 0.79 -1.74
CA LYS A 53 -17.30 0.13 -0.57
C LYS A 53 -17.78 1.15 0.47
N SER A 54 -18.86 0.82 1.18
CA SER A 54 -19.37 1.63 2.28
C SER A 54 -18.42 1.60 3.48
N GLN A 55 -18.42 2.64 4.30
CA GLN A 55 -17.54 2.72 5.47
C GLN A 55 -17.76 1.54 6.43
N ALA A 56 -19.01 1.10 6.57
CA ALA A 56 -19.39 -0.05 7.40
C ALA A 56 -18.80 -1.38 6.89
N ALA A 57 -18.61 -1.51 5.57
CA ALA A 57 -17.95 -2.68 4.98
C ALA A 57 -16.42 -2.58 5.06
N VAL A 58 -15.86 -1.39 4.89
CA VAL A 58 -14.40 -1.15 4.84
C VAL A 58 -13.74 -1.40 6.20
N LEU A 59 -14.30 -0.83 7.27
CA LEU A 59 -13.69 -0.86 8.60
C LEU A 59 -13.33 -2.30 9.07
N PRO A 60 -14.25 -3.29 9.03
CA PRO A 60 -13.90 -4.66 9.43
C PRO A 60 -12.90 -5.35 8.49
N ILE A 61 -12.86 -5.00 7.20
CA ILE A 61 -11.89 -5.57 6.27
C ILE A 61 -10.48 -5.09 6.62
N ILE A 62 -10.31 -3.79 6.84
CA ILE A 62 -9.03 -3.21 7.23
C ILE A 62 -8.58 -3.76 8.60
N THR A 63 -9.47 -3.85 9.59
CA THR A 63 -9.13 -4.44 10.89
C THR A 63 -8.59 -5.87 10.74
N ARG A 64 -9.23 -6.70 9.90
CA ARG A 64 -8.77 -8.07 9.63
C ARG A 64 -7.44 -8.11 8.90
N ALA A 65 -7.21 -7.20 7.94
CA ALA A 65 -5.94 -7.12 7.23
C ALA A 65 -4.78 -6.78 8.20
N ILE A 66 -4.98 -5.84 9.13
CA ILE A 66 -3.98 -5.52 10.17
C ILE A 66 -3.73 -6.72 11.08
N GLN A 67 -4.78 -7.45 11.47
CA GLN A 67 -4.64 -8.67 12.28
C GLN A 67 -3.89 -9.79 11.55
N ALA A 68 -4.01 -9.88 10.22
CA ALA A 68 -3.37 -10.90 9.41
C ALA A 68 -1.85 -10.69 9.25
N ASP A 69 -1.39 -9.44 9.35
CA ASP A 69 0.03 -9.06 9.25
C ASP A 69 0.87 -9.59 10.43
N ARG A 70 0.26 -9.80 11.60
CA ARG A 70 0.85 -10.29 12.86
C ARG A 70 1.89 -9.40 13.54
N ASP A 71 2.51 -8.47 12.83
CA ASP A 71 3.49 -7.56 13.44
C ASP A 71 2.82 -6.44 14.26
N PHE A 72 1.54 -6.21 14.02
CA PHE A 72 0.75 -5.22 14.73
C PHE A 72 0.07 -5.79 15.98
N MET A 73 0.23 -5.08 17.09
CA MET A 73 -0.41 -5.33 18.38
C MET A 73 -1.27 -4.13 18.82
N ASP A 74 -1.94 -4.23 19.97
CA ASP A 74 -2.86 -3.23 20.51
C ASP A 74 -3.86 -2.66 19.48
N ILE A 75 -4.40 -3.53 18.63
CA ILE A 75 -5.34 -3.15 17.58
C ILE A 75 -6.65 -2.69 18.23
N ARG A 76 -6.95 -1.39 18.11
CA ARG A 76 -8.17 -0.76 18.61
C ARG A 76 -8.98 -0.20 17.45
N THR A 77 -10.27 -0.53 17.42
CA THR A 77 -11.20 -0.04 16.41
C THR A 77 -12.29 0.81 17.06
N ASP A 78 -12.38 2.08 16.69
CA ASP A 78 -13.48 2.97 17.06
C ASP A 78 -14.44 3.08 15.87
N LYS A 79 -15.55 2.37 15.97
CA LYS A 79 -16.59 2.33 14.93
C LYS A 79 -17.34 3.64 14.79
N ALA A 80 -17.47 4.41 15.87
CA ALA A 80 -18.18 5.69 15.85
C ALA A 80 -17.38 6.76 15.09
N ARG A 81 -16.05 6.76 15.27
CA ARG A 81 -15.13 7.68 14.59
C ARG A 81 -14.60 7.14 13.26
N GLY A 82 -14.83 5.85 12.97
CA GLY A 82 -14.35 5.18 11.77
C GLY A 82 -12.82 5.04 11.74
N THR A 83 -12.20 4.87 12.91
CA THR A 83 -10.74 4.84 13.04
C THR A 83 -10.23 3.51 13.57
N ILE A 84 -9.04 3.13 13.14
CA ILE A 84 -8.28 2.00 13.66
C ILE A 84 -6.91 2.51 14.08
N SER A 85 -6.43 2.08 15.24
CA SER A 85 -5.04 2.28 15.67
C SER A 85 -4.42 0.94 15.99
N ALA A 86 -3.16 0.76 15.62
CA ALA A 86 -2.37 -0.41 15.98
C ALA A 86 -0.92 0.03 16.21
N VAL A 87 -0.20 -0.71 17.04
CA VAL A 87 1.22 -0.44 17.30
C VAL A 87 2.06 -1.58 16.77
N GLN A 88 3.27 -1.28 16.33
CA GLN A 88 4.25 -2.27 15.89
C GLN A 88 5.52 -2.04 16.69
N GLU A 89 6.22 -3.10 17.09
CA GLU A 89 7.52 -2.99 17.75
C GLU A 89 8.54 -3.94 17.09
N VAL A 90 9.21 -3.46 16.04
CA VAL A 90 10.14 -4.28 15.25
C VAL A 90 11.53 -4.40 15.89
N THR A 91 11.92 -3.42 16.73
CA THR A 91 13.31 -3.28 17.21
C THR A 91 13.56 -3.81 18.62
N GLY A 92 12.51 -4.23 19.35
CA GLY A 92 12.61 -4.62 20.77
C GLY A 92 13.12 -3.50 21.69
N SER A 93 13.02 -2.25 21.25
CA SER A 93 13.60 -1.09 21.94
C SER A 93 12.61 -0.38 22.88
N GLY A 94 11.39 -0.90 23.04
CA GLY A 94 10.31 -0.25 23.79
C GLY A 94 9.76 1.02 23.12
N ARG A 95 10.01 1.19 21.82
CA ARG A 95 9.64 2.40 21.06
C ARG A 95 8.76 2.01 19.88
N PRO A 96 7.44 1.84 20.11
CA PRO A 96 6.57 1.33 19.08
C PRO A 96 6.35 2.36 17.97
N GLN A 97 6.24 1.86 16.74
CA GLN A 97 5.67 2.59 15.63
C GLN A 97 4.14 2.55 15.72
N LEU A 98 3.48 3.61 15.27
CA LEU A 98 2.02 3.73 15.33
C LEU A 98 1.43 3.69 13.93
N LEU A 99 0.54 2.74 13.69
CA LEU A 99 -0.35 2.74 12.54
C LEU A 99 -1.69 3.35 12.94
N LYS A 100 -2.17 4.30 12.13
CA LYS A 100 -3.51 4.86 12.25
C LYS A 100 -4.21 4.82 10.90
N VAL A 101 -5.41 4.26 10.88
CA VAL A 101 -6.30 4.29 9.72
C VAL A 101 -7.53 5.10 10.07
N THR A 102 -7.95 5.98 9.17
CA THR A 102 -9.21 6.72 9.26
C THR A 102 -10.02 6.44 8.02
N THR A 103 -11.25 5.99 8.21
CA THR A 103 -12.23 5.82 7.14
C THR A 103 -13.20 7.00 7.18
N ARG A 104 -13.41 7.67 6.05
CA ARG A 104 -14.34 8.80 5.91
C ARG A 104 -15.34 8.51 4.81
N LYS A 105 -16.63 8.67 5.10
CA LYS A 105 -17.69 8.58 4.08
C LYS A 105 -17.47 9.66 3.01
N GLN A 106 -17.67 9.29 1.77
CA GLN A 106 -17.68 10.16 0.60
C GLN A 106 -18.94 9.89 -0.24
N PRO A 107 -19.36 10.83 -1.11
CA PRO A 107 -20.53 10.61 -1.98
C PRO A 107 -20.42 9.34 -2.84
N THR A 108 -19.20 8.99 -3.27
CA THR A 108 -18.92 7.87 -4.17
C THR A 108 -18.40 6.62 -3.45
N GLY A 109 -18.39 6.61 -2.11
CA GLY A 109 -17.93 5.47 -1.31
C GLY A 109 -17.21 5.88 -0.03
N THR A 110 -16.00 5.38 0.19
CA THR A 110 -15.22 5.64 1.41
C THR A 110 -13.80 6.03 1.06
N ARG A 111 -13.30 7.10 1.66
CA ARG A 111 -11.88 7.44 1.67
C ARG A 111 -11.21 6.80 2.86
N ILE A 112 -10.07 6.18 2.62
CA ILE A 112 -9.26 5.54 3.64
C ILE A 112 -7.95 6.29 3.68
N ASP A 113 -7.69 6.98 4.79
CA ASP A 113 -6.41 7.61 5.05
C ASP A 113 -5.62 6.70 6.00
N ILE A 114 -4.40 6.33 5.63
CA ILE A 114 -3.50 5.52 6.43
C ILE A 114 -2.26 6.34 6.77
N ALA A 115 -1.84 6.29 8.03
CA ALA A 115 -0.66 6.95 8.52
C ALA A 115 0.18 5.98 9.36
N PHE A 116 1.46 5.89 9.05
CA PHE A 116 2.45 5.14 9.80
C PHE A 116 3.48 6.09 10.37
N THR A 117 3.59 6.11 11.69
CA THR A 117 4.44 7.03 12.43
C THR A 117 5.60 6.28 13.06
N VAL A 118 6.80 6.70 12.72
CA VAL A 118 8.07 6.14 13.18
C VAL A 118 8.72 7.13 14.14
N GLN A 119 9.18 6.64 15.29
CA GLN A 119 9.78 7.47 16.33
C GLN A 119 11.17 7.97 15.91
N ALA A 120 11.60 9.11 16.46
CA ALA A 120 12.94 9.66 16.18
C ALA A 120 14.05 8.62 16.46
N GLY A 121 15.15 8.59 15.73
CA GLY A 121 16.18 7.56 15.95
C GLY A 121 15.82 6.13 15.53
N GLN A 122 14.69 5.91 14.82
CA GLN A 122 14.42 4.66 14.08
C GLN A 122 14.47 4.89 12.56
N MET A 123 15.01 3.91 11.84
CA MET A 123 15.12 3.94 10.38
C MET A 123 13.94 3.20 9.75
N ALA A 124 13.24 3.89 8.86
CA ALA A 124 12.20 3.29 8.02
C ALA A 124 12.34 3.92 6.62
N PRO A 125 12.94 3.22 5.64
CA PRO A 125 13.16 3.78 4.32
C PRO A 125 11.84 4.17 3.65
N GLU A 126 11.72 5.41 3.17
CA GLU A 126 10.47 5.94 2.62
C GLU A 126 9.90 5.08 1.50
N ALA A 127 10.76 4.60 0.57
CA ALA A 127 10.33 3.76 -0.53
C ALA A 127 9.74 2.42 -0.06
N ALA A 128 10.29 1.84 1.00
CA ALA A 128 9.79 0.60 1.59
C ALA A 128 8.44 0.83 2.28
N VAL A 129 8.33 1.89 3.09
CA VAL A 129 7.08 2.23 3.78
C VAL A 129 5.98 2.58 2.79
N ARG A 130 6.28 3.35 1.74
CA ARG A 130 5.34 3.68 0.68
C ARG A 130 4.79 2.43 0.01
N THR A 131 5.66 1.50 -0.35
CA THR A 131 5.28 0.24 -0.99
C THR A 131 4.40 -0.59 -0.06
N ALA A 132 4.81 -0.78 1.20
CA ALA A 132 4.06 -1.52 2.20
C ALA A 132 2.66 -0.93 2.45
N LEU A 133 2.55 0.39 2.61
CA LEU A 133 1.26 1.06 2.80
C LEU A 133 0.32 0.90 1.59
N CYS A 134 0.87 1.00 0.37
CA CYS A 134 0.06 0.85 -0.83
C CYS A 134 -0.33 -0.60 -1.12
N ASP A 135 0.55 -1.56 -0.85
CA ASP A 135 0.21 -2.98 -0.94
C ASP A 135 -0.84 -3.38 0.10
N PHE A 136 -0.72 -2.86 1.33
CA PHE A 136 -1.72 -3.05 2.36
C PHE A 136 -3.11 -2.55 1.90
N LEU A 137 -3.22 -1.30 1.43
CA LEU A 137 -4.49 -0.74 0.96
C LEU A 137 -5.05 -1.53 -0.24
N ARG A 138 -4.21 -1.91 -1.19
CA ARG A 138 -4.60 -2.72 -2.35
C ARG A 138 -5.12 -4.10 -1.95
N SER A 139 -4.52 -4.73 -0.95
CA SER A 139 -4.95 -6.06 -0.47
C SER A 139 -6.26 -6.00 0.33
N ALA A 140 -6.54 -4.87 0.97
CA ALA A 140 -7.70 -4.66 1.82
C ALA A 140 -8.95 -4.18 1.05
N LEU A 141 -8.83 -3.71 -0.19
CA LEU A 141 -9.91 -3.04 -0.94
C LEU A 141 -10.43 -3.85 -2.12
#